data_AF-A0A9N9MVL9-F1
#
_entry.id   AF-A0A9N9MVL9-F1
#
_cell.length_a   1.000
_cell.length_b   1.000
_cell.length_c   1.000
_cell.angle_alpha   90.00
_cell.angle_beta   90.00
_cell.angle_gamma   90.00
#
_symmetry.space_group_name_H-M   'P 1'
#
loop_
_entity.id
_entity.type
_entity.pdbx_description
1 polymer ?
#
loop_
_entity_poly.entity_id
_entity_poly.type
_entity_poly.pdbx_seq_one_letter_code
_entity_poly.pdbx_strand_id
1 'polypeptide(L)'
;MFTLGMLLSCIFITNTGLEEQNIGSNLVENPSSDFDQYAVTCYICVNVSDNLICNQFAIDRPCKPGETFCHTLHIMDSKGTSVLVNKKCTTEKECQRNKVGCVEIDAQTMCISCCDQNYCNVNVPTNSSTAVFDDKITKMRMLAKNLFREQEKALTTSVKQANCSSLYGFDFRWLFLLIFHVVFGIIS
;
A
#
# COMPACT_ATOMS: atom_id res chain seq x y z
N MET A 1 13.56 -68.50 -11.42
CA MET A 1 12.13 -68.49 -11.81
C MET A 1 11.41 -67.77 -10.67
N PHE A 2 10.84 -66.58 -10.78
CA PHE A 2 9.94 -66.01 -11.78
C PHE A 2 10.13 -64.49 -11.93
N THR A 3 9.82 -64.01 -13.13
CA THR A 3 9.74 -62.61 -13.56
C THR A 3 8.37 -61.97 -13.26
N LEU A 4 8.29 -60.66 -13.55
CA LEU A 4 7.13 -59.81 -13.83
C LEU A 4 6.48 -59.06 -12.66
N GLY A 5 6.28 -57.74 -12.87
CA GLY A 5 5.07 -57.08 -12.39
C GLY A 5 5.22 -55.71 -11.76
N MET A 6 5.75 -54.73 -12.50
CA MET A 6 5.49 -53.31 -12.25
C MET A 6 4.02 -53.02 -12.63
N LEU A 7 3.20 -52.56 -11.68
CA LEU A 7 2.05 -51.65 -11.86
C LEU A 7 1.17 -51.57 -10.60
N LEU A 8 0.58 -50.37 -10.42
CA LEU A 8 -0.60 -50.03 -9.59
C LEU A 8 -0.40 -49.72 -8.11
N SER A 9 -0.18 -48.44 -7.81
CA SER A 9 -0.83 -47.77 -6.67
C SER A 9 -0.88 -46.24 -6.82
N CYS A 10 -1.46 -45.76 -7.92
CA CYS A 10 -2.17 -44.48 -7.89
C CYS A 10 -3.66 -44.82 -7.88
N ILE A 11 -4.23 -45.01 -6.68
CA ILE A 11 -5.68 -45.05 -6.53
C ILE A 11 -6.12 -44.06 -5.46
N PHE A 12 -7.10 -43.25 -5.88
CA PHE A 12 -7.97 -42.32 -5.15
C PHE A 12 -7.29 -41.01 -4.71
N ILE A 13 -7.81 -39.81 -5.01
CA ILE A 13 -9.22 -39.41 -5.00
C ILE A 13 -9.51 -38.36 -6.11
N THR A 14 -10.71 -38.49 -6.65
CA THR A 14 -11.38 -37.71 -7.71
C THR A 14 -11.88 -36.32 -7.30
N ASN A 15 -11.86 -35.40 -8.27
CA ASN A 15 -12.82 -34.33 -8.59
C ASN A 15 -13.30 -33.34 -7.51
N THR A 16 -13.09 -32.05 -7.78
CA THR A 16 -14.20 -31.13 -8.11
C THR A 16 -13.78 -30.20 -9.24
N GLY A 17 -14.51 -30.28 -10.36
CA GLY A 17 -14.50 -29.24 -11.38
C GLY A 17 -15.10 -27.97 -10.80
N LEU A 18 -14.37 -26.87 -10.92
CA LEU A 18 -14.93 -25.54 -10.73
C LEU A 18 -15.52 -25.10 -12.06
N GLU A 19 -16.84 -25.05 -12.04
CA GLU A 19 -17.74 -24.37 -12.95
C GLU A 19 -17.26 -22.93 -13.20
N GLU A 20 -16.77 -22.64 -14.41
CA GLU A 20 -16.60 -21.27 -14.88
C GLU A 20 -18.00 -20.67 -15.03
N GLN A 21 -18.43 -19.93 -14.01
CA GLN A 21 -19.53 -19.00 -14.16
C GLN A 21 -19.11 -17.94 -15.18
N ASN A 22 -19.68 -18.08 -16.37
CA ASN A 22 -19.84 -17.04 -17.36
C ASN A 22 -20.69 -15.91 -16.74
N ILE A 23 -20.06 -15.03 -15.97
CA ILE A 23 -20.62 -13.73 -15.62
C ILE A 23 -20.18 -12.78 -16.72
N GLY A 24 -21.18 -12.42 -17.52
CA GLY A 24 -21.04 -11.71 -18.77
C GLY A 24 -20.14 -10.49 -18.71
N SER A 25 -19.39 -10.37 -19.80
CA SER A 25 -18.83 -9.15 -20.35
C SER A 25 -19.87 -8.03 -20.32
N ASN A 26 -19.74 -7.11 -19.36
CA ASN A 26 -20.22 -5.73 -19.44
C ASN A 26 -19.56 -4.91 -18.33
N LEU A 27 -18.23 -4.92 -18.29
CA LEU A 27 -17.48 -3.81 -17.72
C LEU A 27 -17.05 -2.96 -18.91
N VAL A 28 -17.85 -1.93 -19.18
CA VAL A 28 -17.29 -0.70 -19.74
C VAL A 28 -16.34 -0.20 -18.67
N GLU A 29 -15.09 -0.66 -18.70
CA GLU A 29 -13.99 -0.03 -17.98
C GLU A 29 -13.82 1.36 -18.58
N ASN A 30 -14.53 2.32 -18.00
CA ASN A 30 -14.01 3.67 -17.97
C ASN A 30 -12.77 3.61 -17.05
N PRO A 31 -11.55 3.88 -17.55
CA PRO A 31 -10.33 3.87 -16.73
C PRO A 31 -10.28 5.02 -15.71
N SER A 32 -11.41 5.69 -15.47
CA SER A 32 -11.56 6.81 -14.55
C SER A 32 -12.10 6.42 -13.17
N SER A 33 -12.66 5.22 -12.97
CA SER A 33 -13.30 4.85 -11.69
C SER A 33 -12.34 4.33 -10.61
N ASP A 34 -11.11 3.96 -10.96
CA ASP A 34 -10.13 3.42 -10.01
C ASP A 34 -9.36 4.54 -9.26
N PHE A 35 -9.32 5.75 -9.84
CA PHE A 35 -8.70 6.92 -9.21
C PHE A 35 -9.58 7.54 -8.11
N ASP A 36 -10.90 7.44 -8.24
CA ASP A 36 -11.85 7.96 -7.25
C ASP A 36 -11.81 7.18 -5.93
N GLN A 37 -11.35 5.92 -5.95
CA GLN A 37 -11.34 5.06 -4.77
C GLN A 37 -10.26 5.46 -3.73
N TYR A 38 -9.32 6.33 -4.10
CA TYR A 38 -8.20 6.75 -3.24
C TYR A 38 -8.09 8.26 -3.05
N ALA A 39 -9.09 9.01 -3.52
CA ALA A 39 -9.15 10.45 -3.35
C ALA A 39 -9.40 10.80 -1.87
N VAL A 40 -8.53 11.64 -1.32
CA VAL A 40 -8.74 12.18 0.03
C VAL A 40 -9.94 13.13 0.01
N THR A 41 -10.74 13.15 1.06
CA THR A 41 -11.77 14.17 1.26
C THR A 41 -11.36 15.09 2.40
N CYS A 42 -11.54 16.40 2.26
CA CYS A 42 -11.13 17.40 3.24
C CYS A 42 -12.30 18.30 3.61
N TYR A 43 -12.24 18.94 4.78
CA TYR A 43 -13.01 20.17 4.98
C TYR A 43 -12.42 21.27 4.08
N ILE A 44 -13.28 22.00 3.36
CA ILE A 44 -12.86 23.05 2.41
C ILE A 44 -13.67 24.31 2.69
N CYS A 45 -12.97 25.43 2.92
CA CYS A 45 -13.56 26.75 3.12
C CYS A 45 -12.53 27.82 2.80
N VAL A 46 -12.99 29.00 2.37
CA VAL A 46 -12.11 30.11 1.97
C VAL A 46 -12.36 31.32 2.87
N ASN A 47 -11.32 31.75 3.58
CA ASN A 47 -11.31 32.96 4.41
C ASN A 47 -12.51 33.10 5.35
N VAL A 48 -12.76 32.06 6.14
CA VAL A 48 -13.85 32.04 7.13
C VAL A 48 -13.32 32.49 8.49
N SER A 49 -14.14 33.16 9.30
CA SER A 49 -13.69 33.72 10.59
C SER A 49 -13.40 32.67 11.66
N ASP A 50 -14.02 31.48 11.57
CA ASP A 50 -13.90 30.45 12.60
C ASP A 50 -13.99 29.02 12.02
N ASN A 51 -13.39 28.06 12.75
CA ASN A 51 -13.37 26.65 12.39
C ASN A 51 -14.77 26.01 12.38
N LEU A 52 -15.64 26.39 13.33
CA LEU A 52 -16.99 25.83 13.43
C LEU A 52 -17.80 26.15 12.18
N ILE A 53 -17.77 27.42 11.75
CA ILE A 53 -18.46 27.89 10.56
C ILE A 53 -17.89 27.20 9.31
N CYS A 54 -16.56 27.09 9.23
CA CYS A 54 -15.89 26.39 8.13
C CYS A 54 -16.38 24.93 8.01
N ASN A 55 -16.45 24.19 9.11
CA ASN A 55 -16.87 22.79 9.10
C ASN A 55 -18.38 22.63 8.81
N GLN A 56 -19.21 23.56 9.29
CA GLN A 56 -20.66 23.50 9.09
C GLN A 56 -21.08 23.68 7.62
N PHE A 57 -20.36 24.52 6.88
CA PHE A 57 -20.65 24.83 5.47
C PHE A 57 -19.62 24.27 4.50
N ALA A 58 -18.80 23.31 4.96
CA ALA A 58 -17.77 22.71 4.14
C ALA A 58 -18.36 21.96 2.95
N ILE A 59 -17.63 21.98 1.83
CA ILE A 59 -18.00 21.23 0.63
C ILE A 59 -17.57 19.78 0.81
N ASP A 60 -18.54 18.88 0.92
CA ASP A 60 -18.30 17.44 1.07
C ASP A 60 -18.13 16.76 -0.29
N ARG A 61 -16.94 16.88 -0.88
CA ARG A 61 -16.57 16.19 -2.13
C ARG A 61 -15.13 15.70 -2.08
N PRO A 62 -14.81 14.56 -2.71
CA PRO A 62 -13.43 14.12 -2.88
C PRO A 62 -12.56 15.18 -3.56
N CYS A 63 -11.30 15.25 -3.16
CA CYS A 63 -10.31 16.12 -3.78
C CYS A 63 -10.04 15.71 -5.23
N LYS A 64 -9.54 16.65 -6.04
CA LYS A 64 -9.25 16.36 -7.45
C LYS A 64 -8.08 15.39 -7.58
N PRO A 65 -7.96 14.66 -8.71
CA PRO A 65 -6.79 13.85 -8.98
C PRO A 65 -5.48 14.65 -8.81
N GLY A 66 -4.54 14.10 -8.04
CA GLY A 66 -3.26 14.74 -7.70
C GLY A 66 -3.27 15.61 -6.43
N GLU A 67 -4.45 15.98 -5.91
CA GLU A 67 -4.59 16.61 -4.60
C GLU A 67 -4.74 15.52 -3.53
N THR A 68 -3.63 15.17 -2.89
CA THR A 68 -3.56 14.05 -1.94
C THR A 68 -3.48 14.48 -0.47
N PHE A 69 -3.53 15.78 -0.19
CA PHE A 69 -3.43 16.32 1.16
C PHE A 69 -4.54 17.34 1.45
N CYS A 70 -4.97 17.40 2.69
CA CYS A 70 -5.71 18.50 3.27
C CYS A 70 -4.72 19.52 3.84
N HIS A 71 -4.87 20.78 3.47
CA HIS A 71 -4.09 21.91 3.99
C HIS A 71 -4.99 22.86 4.78
N THR A 72 -4.51 23.27 5.95
CA THR A 72 -5.18 24.22 6.82
C THR A 72 -4.26 25.39 7.12
N LEU A 73 -4.74 26.61 6.84
CA LEU A 73 -4.16 27.86 7.31
C LEU A 73 -5.09 28.42 8.39
N HIS A 74 -4.52 28.72 9.54
CA HIS A 74 -5.21 29.38 10.64
C HIS A 74 -4.43 30.60 11.08
N ILE A 75 -5.08 31.76 11.09
CA ILE A 75 -4.52 33.02 11.57
C ILE A 75 -5.30 33.39 12.83
N MET A 76 -4.57 33.65 13.90
CA MET A 76 -5.11 34.09 15.19
C MET A 76 -4.60 35.48 15.53
N ASP A 77 -5.38 36.22 16.31
CA ASP A 77 -4.91 37.45 16.96
C ASP A 77 -3.98 37.15 18.15
N SER A 78 -3.46 38.20 18.78
CA SER A 78 -2.56 38.10 19.94
C SER A 78 -3.20 37.47 21.18
N LYS A 79 -4.53 37.29 21.21
CA LYS A 79 -5.26 36.62 22.28
C LYS A 79 -5.55 35.15 21.95
N GLY A 80 -5.17 34.69 20.76
CA GLY A 80 -5.48 33.34 20.25
C GLY A 80 -6.88 33.22 19.64
N THR A 81 -7.57 34.32 19.39
CA THR A 81 -8.89 34.33 18.73
C THR A 81 -8.72 34.08 17.24
N SER A 82 -9.51 33.18 16.67
CA SER A 82 -9.56 32.94 15.22
C SER A 82 -9.86 34.24 14.46
N VAL A 83 -8.97 34.62 13.56
CA VAL A 83 -9.15 35.74 12.61
C VAL A 83 -9.52 35.18 11.24
N LEU A 84 -8.85 34.11 10.82
CA LEU A 84 -9.04 33.50 9.51
C LEU A 84 -8.73 32.02 9.53
N VAL A 85 -9.63 31.24 8.97
CA VAL A 85 -9.50 29.82 8.68
C VAL A 85 -9.68 29.61 7.18
N ASN A 86 -8.70 28.97 6.56
CA ASN A 86 -8.74 28.59 5.16
C ASN A 86 -8.33 27.11 5.04
N LYS A 87 -9.20 26.29 4.48
CA LYS A 87 -8.98 24.85 4.30
C LYS A 87 -9.16 24.47 2.85
N LYS A 88 -8.24 23.67 2.32
CA LYS A 88 -8.27 23.24 0.92
C LYS A 88 -7.65 21.87 0.71
N CYS A 89 -8.06 21.21 -0.36
CA CYS A 89 -7.29 20.14 -0.98
C CYS A 89 -5.99 20.74 -1.57
N THR A 90 -4.90 19.98 -1.52
CA THR A 90 -3.63 20.40 -2.10
C THR A 90 -2.76 19.21 -2.49
N THR A 91 -1.69 19.50 -3.21
CA THR A 91 -0.68 18.52 -3.64
C THR A 91 0.46 18.41 -2.62
N GLU A 92 1.21 17.32 -2.68
CA GLU A 92 2.43 17.12 -1.86
C GLU A 92 3.49 18.23 -2.07
N LYS A 93 3.52 18.89 -3.23
CA LYS A 93 4.49 19.97 -3.49
C LYS A 93 4.19 21.25 -2.69
N GLU A 94 2.91 21.53 -2.49
CA GLU A 94 2.45 22.66 -1.68
C GLU A 94 2.49 22.32 -0.19
N CYS A 95 2.32 21.04 0.15
CA CYS A 95 2.20 20.52 1.49
C CYS A 95 3.45 19.71 1.85
N GLN A 96 4.49 20.40 2.31
CA GLN A 96 5.79 19.82 2.66
C GLN A 96 6.08 19.97 4.15
N ARG A 97 6.89 19.07 4.73
CA ARG A 97 7.28 19.13 6.15
C ARG A 97 7.93 20.46 6.57
N ASN A 98 8.61 21.15 5.67
CA ASN A 98 9.23 22.46 5.93
C ASN A 98 8.27 23.65 5.74
N LYS A 99 7.02 23.41 5.33
CA LYS A 99 5.98 24.44 5.12
C LYS A 99 4.90 24.43 6.19
N VAL A 100 4.92 23.45 7.09
CA VAL A 100 4.04 23.41 8.28
C VAL A 100 4.72 24.08 9.47
N GLY A 101 3.92 24.51 10.43
CA GLY A 101 4.40 25.18 11.64
C GLY A 101 3.64 26.48 11.89
N CYS A 102 4.07 27.21 12.92
CA CYS A 102 3.51 28.51 13.25
C CYS A 102 4.60 29.59 13.14
N VAL A 103 4.19 30.77 12.67
CA VAL A 103 5.02 31.98 12.62
C VAL A 103 4.22 33.13 13.20
N GLU A 104 4.89 33.94 14.00
CA GLU A 104 4.33 35.21 14.48
C GLU A 104 4.69 36.32 13.49
N ILE A 105 3.67 37.05 13.04
CA ILE A 105 3.81 38.18 12.14
C ILE A 105 3.04 39.34 12.79
N ASP A 106 3.79 40.35 13.22
CA ASP A 106 3.29 41.48 14.01
C ASP A 106 2.57 41.03 15.31
N ALA A 107 1.25 41.20 15.36
CA ALA A 107 0.39 40.82 16.49
C ALA A 107 -0.53 39.63 16.16
N GLN A 108 -0.18 38.86 15.12
CA GLN A 108 -0.94 37.70 14.67
C GLN A 108 -0.05 36.46 14.62
N THR A 109 -0.65 35.31 14.89
CA THR A 109 0.00 34.01 14.78
C THR A 109 -0.59 33.26 13.59
N MET A 110 0.24 32.95 12.60
CA MET A 110 -0.13 32.18 11.43
C MET A 110 0.36 30.75 11.57
N CYS A 111 -0.54 29.78 11.56
CA CYS A 111 -0.25 28.36 11.67
C CYS A 111 -0.71 27.60 10.42
N ILE A 112 0.14 26.69 9.95
CA ILE A 112 -0.12 25.83 8.80
C ILE A 112 0.00 24.35 9.22
N SER A 113 -1.01 23.55 8.90
CA SER A 113 -0.99 22.09 9.07
C SER A 113 -1.44 21.37 7.80
N CYS A 114 -0.99 20.13 7.70
CA CYS A 114 -1.12 19.30 6.52
C CYS A 114 -1.37 17.85 6.91
N CYS A 115 -2.34 17.18 6.30
CA CYS A 115 -2.63 15.77 6.58
C CYS A 115 -3.23 15.03 5.38
N ASP A 116 -3.06 13.71 5.29
CA ASP A 116 -3.46 12.91 4.11
C ASP A 116 -4.58 11.88 4.35
N GLN A 117 -5.28 11.99 5.48
CA GLN A 117 -6.44 11.16 5.82
C GLN A 117 -7.75 11.89 5.48
N ASN A 118 -8.82 11.13 5.24
CA ASN A 118 -10.15 11.71 5.05
C ASN A 118 -10.58 12.52 6.27
N TYR A 119 -11.02 13.76 6.03
CA TYR A 119 -11.52 14.73 7.02
C TYR A 119 -10.54 15.01 8.16
N CYS A 120 -9.25 14.77 7.95
CA CYS A 120 -8.21 14.91 8.99
C CYS A 120 -8.04 16.35 9.48
N ASN A 121 -8.43 17.33 8.66
CA ASN A 121 -8.35 18.74 8.96
C ASN A 121 -9.61 19.29 9.65
N VAL A 122 -10.34 18.47 10.42
CA VAL A 122 -11.50 18.93 11.21
C VAL A 122 -11.14 20.03 12.21
N ASN A 123 -9.95 19.94 12.80
CA ASN A 123 -9.41 20.92 13.74
C ASN A 123 -8.43 21.86 13.05
N VAL A 124 -8.30 23.07 13.58
CA VAL A 124 -7.29 24.06 13.15
C VAL A 124 -6.05 24.00 14.05
N PRO A 125 -4.85 24.23 13.50
CA PRO A 125 -3.64 24.34 14.31
C PRO A 125 -3.62 25.67 15.07
N THR A 126 -3.23 25.64 16.35
CA THR A 126 -3.18 26.82 17.23
C THR A 126 -1.79 27.08 17.81
N ASN A 127 -0.85 26.16 17.61
CA ASN A 127 0.52 26.24 18.10
C ASN A 127 1.44 25.29 17.32
N SER A 128 2.74 25.37 17.55
CA SER A 128 3.74 24.55 16.86
C SER A 128 3.54 23.04 17.05
N SER A 129 2.92 22.62 18.14
CA SER A 129 2.64 21.20 18.41
C SER A 129 1.45 20.65 17.63
N THR A 130 0.53 21.52 17.20
CA THR A 130 -0.68 21.17 16.42
C THR A 130 -0.51 21.49 14.93
N ALA A 131 0.40 22.39 14.59
CA ALA A 131 0.80 22.73 13.22
C ALA A 131 1.75 21.67 12.62
N VAL A 132 1.22 20.47 12.38
CA VAL A 132 2.01 19.29 11.98
C VAL A 132 1.76 18.85 10.53
N PHE A 133 2.70 18.06 10.02
CA PHE A 133 2.58 17.33 8.76
C PHE A 133 2.32 15.84 9.05
N ASP A 134 1.12 15.37 8.76
CA ASP A 134 0.69 13.97 8.95
C ASP A 134 0.52 13.25 7.60
N ASP A 135 1.47 12.38 7.29
CA ASP A 135 1.54 11.58 6.07
C ASP A 135 1.23 10.10 6.29
N LYS A 136 0.28 9.80 7.19
CA LYS A 136 -0.05 8.43 7.59
C LYS A 136 -0.53 7.57 6.42
N ILE A 137 -1.41 8.05 5.54
CA ILE A 137 -1.85 7.25 4.38
C ILE A 137 -0.69 7.01 3.43
N THR A 138 0.14 8.02 3.19
CA THR A 138 1.32 7.95 2.34
C THR A 138 2.32 6.92 2.88
N LYS A 139 2.59 6.93 4.18
CA LYS A 139 3.44 5.95 4.86
C LYS A 139 2.87 4.54 4.76
N MET A 140 1.58 4.36 4.99
CA MET A 140 0.92 3.06 4.87
C MET A 140 1.03 2.51 3.44
N ARG A 141 0.85 3.36 2.42
CA ARG A 141 1.04 3.00 1.00
C ARG A 141 2.47 2.58 0.71
N MET A 142 3.47 3.30 1.24
CA MET A 142 4.88 2.92 1.09
C MET A 142 5.18 1.58 1.78
N LEU A 143 4.69 1.38 3.00
CA LEU A 143 4.86 0.13 3.74
C LEU A 143 4.24 -1.05 2.99
N ALA A 144 3.01 -0.91 2.51
CA ALA A 144 2.33 -1.94 1.72
C ALA A 144 3.13 -2.29 0.45
N LYS A 145 3.59 -1.29 -0.30
CA LYS A 145 4.43 -1.50 -1.50
C LYS A 145 5.72 -2.26 -1.18
N ASN A 146 6.37 -1.94 -0.05
CA ASN A 146 7.57 -2.65 0.38
C ASN A 146 7.25 -4.10 0.79
N LEU A 147 6.17 -4.32 1.53
CA LEU A 147 5.74 -5.66 1.93
C LEU A 147 5.42 -6.55 0.73
N PHE A 148 4.70 -6.04 -0.27
CA PHE A 148 4.43 -6.78 -1.51
C PHE A 148 5.71 -7.13 -2.27
N ARG A 149 6.65 -6.18 -2.36
CA ARG A 149 7.95 -6.41 -2.99
C ARG A 149 8.77 -7.49 -2.27
N GLU A 150 8.75 -7.51 -0.95
CA GLU A 150 9.44 -8.55 -0.17
C GLU A 150 8.76 -9.93 -0.31
N GLN A 151 7.43 -9.99 -0.36
CA GLN A 151 6.73 -11.25 -0.65
C GLN A 151 7.06 -11.80 -2.04
N GLU A 152 7.14 -10.95 -3.06
CA GLU A 152 7.52 -11.34 -4.42
C GLU A 152 8.95 -11.92 -4.47
N LYS A 153 9.89 -11.29 -3.75
CA LYS A 153 11.26 -11.82 -3.60
C LYS A 153 11.30 -13.17 -2.87
N ALA A 154 10.50 -13.35 -1.83
CA ALA A 154 10.42 -14.61 -1.09
C ALA A 154 9.82 -15.74 -1.94
N LEU A 155 8.79 -15.44 -2.74
CA LEU A 155 8.19 -16.39 -3.66
C LEU A 155 9.17 -16.81 -4.76
N THR A 156 9.90 -15.84 -5.35
CA THR A 156 10.88 -16.12 -6.41
C THR A 156 12.11 -16.89 -5.90
N THR A 157 12.58 -16.63 -4.67
CA THR A 157 13.66 -17.42 -4.04
C THR A 157 13.22 -18.84 -3.72
N SER A 158 11.98 -19.05 -3.25
CA SER A 158 11.39 -20.38 -3.04
C SER A 158 11.35 -21.21 -4.35
N VAL A 159 10.91 -20.61 -5.46
CA VAL A 159 10.88 -21.28 -6.78
C VAL A 159 12.29 -21.62 -7.28
N LYS A 160 13.28 -20.73 -7.11
CA LYS A 160 14.67 -20.99 -7.52
C LYS A 160 15.30 -22.13 -6.71
N GLN A 161 15.00 -22.22 -5.42
CA GLN A 161 15.46 -23.31 -4.56
C GLN A 161 14.86 -24.65 -5.01
N ALA A 162 13.55 -24.69 -5.30
CA ALA A 162 12.87 -25.90 -5.79
C ALA A 162 13.42 -26.39 -7.13
N ASN A 163 13.71 -25.48 -8.07
CA ASN A 163 14.34 -25.81 -9.35
C ASN A 163 15.80 -26.23 -9.21
N CYS A 164 16.53 -25.75 -8.19
CA CYS A 164 17.92 -26.15 -7.95
C CYS A 164 18.04 -27.53 -7.29
N SER A 165 17.09 -27.91 -6.43
CA SER A 165 17.02 -29.27 -5.86
C SER A 165 16.61 -30.34 -6.87
N SER A 166 16.07 -29.97 -8.04
CA SER A 166 15.77 -30.91 -9.12
C SER A 166 16.99 -31.29 -9.98
N LEU A 167 18.15 -30.66 -9.80
CA LEU A 167 19.34 -30.87 -10.65
C LEU A 167 20.55 -31.49 -9.95
N TYR A 168 20.50 -31.74 -8.64
CA TYR A 168 21.55 -32.44 -7.88
C TYR A 168 20.97 -33.60 -7.05
N GLY A 169 20.28 -34.51 -7.75
CA GLY A 169 19.77 -35.76 -7.19
C GLY A 169 20.28 -37.01 -7.91
N PHE A 170 21.42 -36.94 -8.60
CA PHE A 170 22.15 -38.15 -9.01
C PHE A 170 23.38 -38.30 -8.13
N ASP A 171 23.20 -39.02 -7.03
CA ASP A 171 24.28 -39.49 -6.18
C ASP A 171 25.16 -40.46 -6.98
N PHE A 172 26.24 -39.94 -7.58
CA PHE A 172 27.22 -40.70 -8.35
C PHE A 172 27.88 -41.84 -7.55
N ARG A 173 27.70 -41.90 -6.21
CA ARG A 173 28.17 -43.04 -5.38
C ARG A 173 27.46 -44.34 -5.73
N TRP A 174 26.19 -44.30 -6.15
CA TRP A 174 25.45 -45.51 -6.53
C TRP A 174 25.89 -46.06 -7.89
N LEU A 175 26.32 -45.20 -8.82
CA LEU A 175 26.81 -45.63 -10.13
C LEU A 175 28.16 -46.35 -10.02
N PHE A 176 29.04 -45.89 -9.13
CA PHE A 176 30.35 -46.52 -8.90
C PHE A 176 30.25 -47.90 -8.22
N LEU A 177 29.28 -48.10 -7.31
CA LEU A 177 29.08 -49.39 -6.65
C LEU A 177 28.53 -50.47 -7.60
N LEU A 178 27.69 -50.08 -8.58
CA LEU A 178 27.22 -51.00 -9.61
C LEU A 178 28.33 -51.40 -10.60
N ILE A 179 29.21 -50.47 -10.97
CA ILE A 179 30.34 -50.77 -11.85
C ILE A 179 31.36 -51.69 -11.14
N PHE A 180 31.63 -51.48 -9.85
CA PHE A 180 32.53 -52.37 -9.10
C PHE A 180 31.97 -53.79 -8.96
N HIS A 181 30.67 -53.97 -8.76
CA HIS A 181 30.05 -55.30 -8.69
C HIS A 181 29.99 -56.01 -10.05
N VAL A 182 29.82 -55.28 -11.16
CA VAL A 182 29.82 -55.88 -12.51
C VAL A 182 31.23 -56.24 -12.98
N VAL A 183 32.25 -55.45 -12.59
CA VAL A 183 33.65 -55.71 -12.97
C VAL A 183 34.29 -56.81 -12.11
N PHE A 184 33.96 -56.91 -10.82
CA PHE A 184 34.54 -57.92 -9.92
C PHE A 184 33.64 -59.15 -9.66
N GLY A 185 32.38 -59.16 -10.13
CA GLY A 185 31.45 -60.28 -9.94
C GLY A 185 31.54 -61.41 -10.99
N ILE A 186 32.46 -61.34 -11.95
CA ILE A 186 32.62 -62.35 -13.02
C ILE A 186 33.77 -63.34 -12.73
N ILE A 187 34.45 -63.22 -11.58
CA ILE A 187 35.46 -64.19 -11.14
C ILE A 187 35.07 -64.74 -9.76
N SER A 188 34.10 -65.63 -9.74
CA SER A 188 34.11 -66.78 -8.82
C SER A 188 33.11 -67.85 -9.24
#